data_AF-A0A9C9F6A8-F1
#
_entry.id   AF-A0A9C9F6A8-F1
#
_cell.length_a   1.000
_cell.length_b   1.000
_cell.length_c   1.000
_cell.angle_alpha   90.00
_cell.angle_beta   90.00
_cell.angle_gamma   90.00
#
_symmetry.space_group_name_H-M   'P 1'
#
loop_
_entity.id
_entity.type
_entity.pdbx_description
1 polymer ?
#
loop_
_entity_poly.entity_id
_entity_poly.type
_entity_poly.pdbx_seq_one_letter_code
_entity_poly.pdbx_strand_id
1 'polypeptide(L)'
;MKLRELAAKIDAKPLSDADIEIKGVGGIDSVQEGYLTFIVSKKLIPQLGASAAVAVIVKEPITEIDIPQIAAENPLLAFARALEVFYVQPH
;
A
#
# COMPACT_ATOMS: atom_id res chain seq x y z
N MET A 1 5.70 -9.47 5.86
CA MET A 1 4.76 -10.17 4.93
C MET A 1 5.07 -9.74 3.51
N LYS A 2 5.03 -10.61 2.50
CA LYS A 2 5.33 -10.18 1.13
C LYS A 2 4.19 -9.36 0.52
N LEU A 3 4.52 -8.41 -0.37
CA LEU A 3 3.54 -7.56 -1.07
C LEU A 3 2.43 -8.37 -1.74
N ARG A 4 2.81 -9.44 -2.46
CA ARG A 4 1.88 -10.33 -3.16
C ARG A 4 0.93 -11.06 -2.20
N GLU A 5 1.43 -11.49 -1.05
CA GLU A 5 0.61 -12.15 -0.02
C GLU A 5 -0.38 -11.17 0.60
N LEU A 6 0.07 -9.94 0.88
CA LEU A 6 -0.79 -8.89 1.40
C LEU A 6 -1.89 -8.55 0.39
N ALA A 7 -1.55 -8.39 -0.89
CA ALA A 7 -2.51 -8.11 -1.96
C ALA A 7 -3.62 -9.19 -2.02
N ALA A 8 -3.23 -10.47 -1.93
CA ALA A 8 -4.19 -11.57 -1.88
C ALA A 8 -5.11 -11.53 -0.65
N LYS A 9 -4.60 -11.11 0.52
CA LYS A 9 -5.40 -10.99 1.75
C LYS A 9 -6.39 -9.84 1.73
N ILE A 10 -6.09 -8.76 1.03
CA ILE A 10 -6.92 -7.55 0.99
C ILE A 10 -7.86 -7.49 -0.22
N ASP A 11 -7.90 -8.56 -1.03
CA ASP A 11 -8.66 -8.67 -2.28
C ASP A 11 -8.23 -7.63 -3.32
N ALA A 12 -6.93 -7.52 -3.52
CA ALA A 12 -6.32 -6.57 -4.44
C ALA A 12 -5.27 -7.24 -5.33
N LYS A 13 -4.93 -6.58 -6.43
CA LYS A 13 -4.02 -7.11 -7.45
C LYS A 13 -2.68 -6.39 -7.40
N PRO A 14 -1.56 -7.10 -7.14
CA PRO A 14 -0.25 -6.48 -7.26
C PRO A 14 0.03 -6.17 -8.75
N LEU A 15 0.51 -4.97 -9.01
CA LEU A 15 0.93 -4.51 -10.35
C LEU A 15 2.43 -4.69 -10.58
N SER A 16 3.13 -5.25 -9.60
CA SER A 16 4.55 -5.55 -9.65
C SER A 16 4.79 -6.93 -9.05
N ASP A 17 5.70 -7.68 -9.66
CA ASP A 17 6.21 -8.93 -9.13
C ASP A 17 7.33 -8.72 -8.09
N ALA A 18 7.49 -7.49 -7.60
CA ALA A 18 8.51 -7.16 -6.62
C ALA A 18 8.32 -7.97 -5.31
N ASP A 19 9.35 -8.71 -4.93
CA ASP A 19 9.37 -9.57 -3.74
C ASP A 19 9.67 -8.76 -2.46
N ILE A 20 8.90 -7.69 -2.25
CA ILE A 20 9.13 -6.71 -1.18
C ILE A 20 8.46 -7.16 0.11
N GLU A 21 9.18 -6.98 1.20
CA GLU A 21 8.67 -7.21 2.55
C GLU A 21 7.94 -5.96 3.07
N ILE A 22 6.67 -6.16 3.41
CA ILE A 22 5.82 -5.18 4.08
C ILE A 22 5.84 -5.49 5.58
N LYS A 23 6.29 -4.51 6.36
CA LYS A 23 6.39 -4.57 7.82
C LYS A 23 5.11 -4.07 8.50
N GLY A 24 4.37 -3.19 7.85
CA GLY A 24 3.13 -2.61 8.35
C GLY A 24 2.44 -1.76 7.31
N VAL A 25 1.38 -1.07 7.73
CA VAL A 25 0.66 -0.11 6.88
C VAL A 25 0.47 1.21 7.60
N GLY A 26 0.48 2.31 6.85
CA GLY A 26 0.34 3.66 7.40
C GLY A 26 -0.20 4.65 6.37
N GLY A 27 -0.87 5.70 6.86
CA GLY A 27 -1.31 6.81 6.02
C GLY A 27 -0.10 7.57 5.43
N ILE A 28 -0.30 8.24 4.30
CA ILE A 28 0.78 8.91 3.54
C ILE A 28 1.58 9.91 4.39
N ASP A 29 0.94 10.57 5.35
CA ASP A 29 1.55 11.56 6.24
C ASP A 29 2.41 10.96 7.37
N SER A 30 2.26 9.67 7.67
CA SER A 30 2.92 9.01 8.82
C SER A 30 3.48 7.64 8.47
N VAL A 31 3.60 7.32 7.19
CA VAL A 31 4.15 6.05 6.72
C VAL A 31 5.65 6.02 6.97
N GLN A 32 6.11 4.88 7.47
CA GLN A 32 7.52 4.63 7.80
C GLN A 32 8.17 3.73 6.74
N GLU A 33 9.50 3.64 6.80
CA GLU A 33 10.25 2.75 5.92
C GLU A 33 9.80 1.29 6.10
N GLY A 34 9.54 0.61 4.98
CA GLY A 34 9.05 -0.77 4.95
C GLY A 34 7.53 -0.89 5.11
N TYR A 35 6.79 0.22 5.18
CA TYR A 35 5.33 0.20 5.30
C TYR A 35 4.66 0.45 3.95
N LEU A 36 3.43 -0.04 3.82
CA LEU A 36 2.56 0.24 2.69
C LEU A 36 1.59 1.38 3.00
N THR A 37 1.38 2.25 2.02
CA THR A 37 0.42 3.36 2.09
C THR A 37 -0.66 3.25 1.03
N PHE A 38 -1.58 4.21 0.96
CA PHE A 38 -2.59 4.30 -0.08
C PHE A 38 -2.76 5.74 -0.54
N ILE A 39 -3.16 5.90 -1.80
CA ILE A 39 -3.62 7.18 -2.32
C ILE A 39 -4.94 7.03 -3.03
N VAL A 40 -5.84 7.97 -2.80
CA VAL A 40 -7.17 8.01 -3.43
C VAL A 40 -7.19 8.83 -4.72
N SER A 41 -6.12 9.56 -5.02
CA SER A 41 -6.05 10.49 -6.15
C SER A 41 -4.61 10.80 -6.53
N LYS A 42 -4.37 11.03 -7.82
CA LYS A 42 -3.07 11.44 -8.37
C LYS A 42 -2.51 12.74 -7.77
N LYS A 43 -3.37 13.58 -7.18
CA LYS A 43 -2.97 14.80 -6.47
C LYS A 43 -2.00 14.53 -5.30
N LEU A 44 -1.98 13.31 -4.78
CA LEU A 44 -1.10 12.88 -3.69
C LEU A 44 0.23 12.28 -4.18
N ILE A 45 0.45 12.17 -5.50
CA ILE A 45 1.72 11.66 -6.06
C ILE A 45 2.95 12.43 -5.53
N PRO A 46 2.94 13.79 -5.46
CA PRO A 46 4.08 14.52 -4.91
C PRO A 46 4.36 14.18 -3.44
N GLN A 47 3.30 13.93 -2.65
CA GLN A 47 3.44 13.52 -1.25
C GLN A 47 3.95 12.08 -1.15
N LEU A 48 3.51 11.20 -2.05
CA LEU A 48 3.94 9.81 -2.10
C LEU A 48 5.44 9.73 -2.42
N GLY A 49 5.92 10.53 -3.36
CA GLY A 49 7.34 10.63 -3.70
C GLY A 49 8.21 11.18 -2.56
N ALA A 50 7.63 11.94 -1.63
CA ALA A 50 8.29 12.41 -0.41
C ALA A 50 8.14 11.46 0.78
N SER A 51 7.32 10.40 0.64
CA SER A 51 7.03 9.45 1.72
C SER A 51 8.08 8.33 1.80
N ALA A 52 8.19 7.67 2.95
CA ALA A 52 9.06 6.51 3.14
C ALA A 52 8.39 5.17 2.79
N ALA A 53 7.22 5.19 2.14
CA ALA A 53 6.50 3.98 1.79
C ALA A 53 7.30 3.13 0.79
N VAL A 54 7.23 1.80 0.94
CA VAL A 54 7.85 0.84 -0.01
C VAL A 54 6.87 0.32 -1.05
N ALA A 55 5.56 0.51 -0.81
CA ALA A 55 4.50 0.17 -1.74
C ALA A 55 3.26 1.03 -1.51
N VAL A 56 2.41 1.14 -2.54
CA VAL A 56 1.19 1.95 -2.50
C VAL A 56 -0.03 1.20 -3.02
N ILE A 57 -1.18 1.40 -2.38
CA ILE A 57 -2.49 0.98 -2.90
C ILE A 57 -3.07 2.13 -3.72
N VAL A 58 -3.48 1.82 -4.94
CA VAL A 58 -4.07 2.74 -5.91
C VAL A 58 -5.35 2.14 -6.50
N LYS A 59 -6.25 3.00 -6.97
CA LYS A 59 -7.43 2.53 -7.72
C LYS A 59 -7.03 2.07 -9.11
N GLU A 60 -6.18 2.85 -9.75
CA GLU A 60 -5.71 2.65 -11.11
C GLU A 60 -4.18 2.76 -11.13
N PRO A 61 -3.49 2.00 -12.00
CA PRO A 61 -2.04 2.10 -12.17
C PRO A 61 -1.59 3.53 -12.45
N ILE A 62 -0.55 3.98 -11.77
CA ILE A 62 0.04 5.31 -11.96
C ILE A 62 1.40 5.12 -12.63
N THR A 63 1.55 5.65 -13.84
CA THR A 63 2.81 5.55 -14.60
C THR A 63 3.88 6.53 -14.14
N GLU A 64 3.47 7.56 -13.38
CA GLU A 64 4.32 8.63 -12.88
C GLU A 64 5.19 8.24 -11.67
N ILE A 65 5.07 6.99 -11.18
CA ILE A 65 5.79 6.50 -9.99
C ILE A 65 6.36 5.09 -10.25
N ASP A 66 7.60 4.87 -9.80
CA ASP A 66 8.28 3.57 -9.88
C ASP A 66 8.09 2.70 -8.62
N ILE A 67 7.51 3.25 -7.57
CA ILE A 67 7.20 2.49 -6.35
C ILE A 67 6.19 1.38 -6.70
N PRO A 68 6.38 0.15 -6.20
CA PRO A 68 5.45 -0.95 -6.40
C PRO A 68 4.02 -0.59 -6.00
N GLN A 69 3.08 -1.01 -6.84
CA GLN A 69 1.68 -0.64 -6.70
C GLN A 69 0.80 -1.86 -6.54
N ILE A 70 -0.29 -1.71 -5.78
CA ILE A 70 -1.40 -2.65 -5.71
C ILE A 70 -2.64 -1.93 -6.24
N ALA A 71 -3.28 -2.48 -7.26
CA ALA A 71 -4.57 -2.03 -7.75
C ALA A 71 -5.70 -2.65 -6.94
N ALA A 72 -6.58 -1.81 -6.39
CA ALA A 72 -7.80 -2.22 -5.71
C ALA A 72 -8.99 -1.37 -6.19
N GLU A 73 -10.17 -1.97 -6.40
CA GLU A 73 -11.37 -1.20 -6.77
C GLU A 73 -11.72 -0.13 -5.73
N ASN A 74 -11.47 -0.44 -4.45
CA ASN A 74 -11.63 0.48 -3.33
C ASN A 74 -10.34 0.53 -2.48
N PRO A 75 -9.45 1.50 -2.74
CA PRO A 75 -8.18 1.64 -2.02
C PRO A 75 -8.34 1.81 -0.51
N LEU A 76 -9.40 2.51 -0.07
CA LEU A 76 -9.66 2.73 1.34
C LEU A 76 -10.04 1.43 2.05
N LEU A 77 -10.90 0.62 1.43
CA LEU A 77 -11.26 -0.70 1.97
C LEU A 77 -10.06 -1.65 1.99
N ALA A 78 -9.26 -1.67 0.92
CA ALA A 78 -8.04 -2.47 0.87
C ALA A 78 -7.05 -2.05 1.96
N PHE A 79 -6.91 -0.75 2.23
CA PHE A 79 -6.09 -0.24 3.33
C PHE A 79 -6.65 -0.64 4.70
N ALA A 80 -7.97 -0.55 4.91
CA ALA A 80 -8.61 -1.01 6.16
C ALA A 80 -8.36 -2.50 6.42
N ARG A 81 -8.51 -3.35 5.39
CA ARG A 81 -8.17 -4.78 5.49
C ARG A 81 -6.70 -5.00 5.77
N ALA A 82 -5.82 -4.21 5.16
CA ALA A 82 -4.39 -4.29 5.44
C ALA A 82 -4.09 -3.91 6.88
N LEU A 83 -4.76 -2.89 7.43
CA LEU A 83 -4.67 -2.55 8.84
C LEU A 83 -5.08 -3.74 9.71
N GLU A 84 -6.20 -4.41 9.43
CA GLU A 84 -6.63 -5.61 10.17
C GLU A 84 -5.60 -6.74 10.11
N VAL A 85 -4.87 -6.90 8.99
CA VAL A 85 -3.81 -7.92 8.85
C VAL A 85 -2.59 -7.62 9.74
N PHE A 86 -2.23 -6.35 9.89
CA PHE A 86 -1.06 -5.93 10.69
C PHE A 86 -1.42 -5.51 12.13
N TYR A 87 -2.68 -5.25 12.40
CA TYR A 87 -3.17 -4.90 13.73
C TYR A 87 -3.30 -6.17 14.56
N VAL A 88 -2.31 -6.41 15.42
CA VAL A 88 -2.37 -7.46 16.43
C VAL A 88 -3.20 -6.91 17.59
N GLN A 89 -4.41 -7.43 17.79
CA GLN A 89 -5.25 -7.06 18.93
C GLN A 89 -4.44 -7.30 20.23
N PRO A 90 -4.16 -6.26 21.04
CA PRO A 90 -3.49 -6.49 22.32
C PRO A 90 -4.42 -7.30 23.22
N HIS A 91 -3.95 -8.46 23.66
CA HIS A 91 -4.61 -9.29 24.67
C HIS A 91 -4.39 -8.74 26.08
#